data_AF-A0A975JGY2-F1
#
_entry.id   AF-A0A975JGY2-F1
#
_cell.length_a   1.000
_cell.length_b   1.000
_cell.length_c   1.000
_cell.angle_alpha   90.00
_cell.angle_beta   90.00
_cell.angle_gamma   90.00
#
_symmetry.space_group_name_H-M   'P 1'
#
loop_
_entity.id
_entity.type
_entity.pdbx_description
1 polymer ?
#
loop_
_entity_poly.entity_id
_entity_poly.type
_entity_poly.pdbx_seq_one_letter_code
_entity_poly.pdbx_strand_id
1 'polypeptide(L)'
;MFTNMRVHTLGLLAAATLAVGAAADENRLFILQDSTQGSGLGNTLFVDQSLATGSTISGQINSDTAAVQAGGGNSATINVANTGGQVALNQTTLGTGAGNSGDINITGLSGVGVLTQLGLNNVGDIDVTGAGASALLEQLGDGNIGAVTVSGRNATGELRQNGNNNDTSLDVSGAGTTVILTQTGNNIVAAPTVVSNGGSVIINQTSP
;
A
#
# COMPACT_ATOMS: atom_id res chain seq x y z
N MET A 1 30.30 -35.76 -62.02
CA MET A 1 31.06 -35.20 -60.90
C MET A 1 30.37 -33.91 -60.51
N PHE A 2 29.75 -33.89 -59.32
CA PHE A 2 28.95 -32.77 -58.80
C PHE A 2 29.83 -31.61 -58.33
N THR A 3 29.43 -30.36 -58.64
CA THR A 3 29.20 -29.24 -57.68
C THR A 3 28.77 -27.98 -58.47
N ASN A 4 27.50 -27.57 -58.45
CA ASN A 4 26.88 -26.66 -57.46
C ASN A 4 27.66 -25.37 -57.19
N MET A 5 27.22 -24.25 -57.77
CA MET A 5 27.46 -22.92 -57.21
C MET A 5 26.10 -22.29 -56.89
N ARG A 6 25.78 -22.28 -55.60
CA ARG A 6 24.53 -21.76 -55.02
C ARG A 6 24.52 -20.24 -55.09
N VAL A 7 23.38 -19.71 -55.53
CA VAL A 7 22.94 -18.34 -55.28
C VAL A 7 22.70 -18.20 -53.77
N HIS A 8 23.37 -17.25 -53.12
CA HIS A 8 23.07 -16.85 -51.76
C HIS A 8 22.31 -15.52 -51.77
N THR A 9 20.99 -15.64 -51.71
CA THR A 9 20.09 -14.61 -51.21
C THR A 9 19.72 -14.96 -49.76
N LEU A 10 19.32 -13.95 -48.98
CA LEU A 10 18.86 -13.93 -47.58
C LEU A 10 19.96 -13.78 -46.51
N GLY A 11 19.83 -12.90 -45.52
CA GLY A 11 18.66 -12.09 -45.17
C GLY A 11 19.04 -10.97 -44.22
N LEU A 12 18.40 -9.82 -44.41
CA LEU A 12 18.40 -8.73 -43.45
C LEU A 12 17.69 -9.23 -42.19
N LEU A 13 18.47 -9.49 -41.13
CA LEU A 13 17.93 -9.80 -39.82
C LEU A 13 17.41 -8.49 -39.21
N ALA A 14 16.12 -8.24 -39.37
CA ALA A 14 15.45 -7.18 -38.62
C ALA A 14 15.46 -7.58 -37.14
N ALA A 15 16.38 -6.98 -36.37
CA ALA A 15 16.35 -7.05 -34.92
C ALA A 15 15.14 -6.23 -34.46
N ALA A 16 14.02 -6.91 -34.20
CA ALA A 16 12.93 -6.32 -33.44
C ALA A 16 13.42 -6.16 -32.00
N THR A 17 13.92 -4.97 -31.66
CA THR A 17 14.08 -4.58 -30.26
C THR A 17 12.69 -4.43 -29.68
N LEU A 18 12.21 -5.47 -29.01
CA LEU A 18 11.10 -5.34 -28.07
C LEU A 18 11.61 -4.43 -26.96
N ALA A 19 11.21 -3.16 -27.00
CA ALA A 19 11.34 -2.26 -25.87
C ALA A 19 10.43 -2.80 -24.76
N VAL A 20 10.98 -3.69 -23.93
CA VAL A 20 10.41 -3.95 -22.62
C VAL A 20 10.42 -2.60 -21.91
N GLY A 21 9.24 -2.05 -21.61
CA GLY A 21 9.13 -0.82 -20.82
C GLY A 21 10.04 -0.97 -19.60
N ALA A 22 10.96 -0.02 -19.43
CA ALA A 22 11.93 -0.13 -18.36
C ALA A 22 11.16 -0.13 -17.04
N ALA A 23 11.28 -1.21 -16.26
CA ALA A 23 10.97 -1.13 -14.86
C ALA A 23 11.72 0.09 -14.28
N ALA A 24 11.03 0.84 -13.43
CA ALA A 24 11.40 2.17 -12.91
C ALA A 24 11.08 3.41 -13.77
N ASP A 25 10.43 3.29 -14.93
CA ASP A 25 9.98 4.47 -15.68
C ASP A 25 8.81 5.20 -14.98
N GLU A 26 8.79 6.53 -15.03
CA GLU A 26 7.75 7.42 -14.48
C GLU A 26 7.38 7.25 -13.00
N ASN A 27 8.23 6.62 -12.17
CA ASN A 27 7.98 6.52 -10.73
C ASN A 27 8.18 7.87 -10.03
N ARG A 28 7.26 8.19 -9.12
CA ARG A 28 7.28 9.45 -8.33
C ARG A 28 7.22 9.17 -6.84
N LEU A 29 8.03 9.91 -6.08
CA LEU A 29 8.12 9.83 -4.63
C LEU A 29 8.21 11.25 -4.04
N PHE A 30 7.24 11.62 -3.22
CA PHE A 30 7.23 12.88 -2.48
C PHE A 30 7.28 12.55 -0.98
N ILE A 31 8.27 13.07 -0.24
CA ILE A 31 8.44 12.74 1.18
C ILE A 31 8.67 14.01 1.99
N LEU A 32 7.97 14.09 3.12
CA LEU A 32 8.22 15.02 4.21
C LEU A 32 8.45 14.21 5.49
N GLN A 33 9.67 14.27 6.01
CA GLN A 33 10.01 13.75 7.33
C GLN A 33 10.24 14.93 8.27
N ASP A 34 9.37 15.06 9.27
CA ASP A 34 9.43 16.13 10.25
C ASP A 34 9.49 15.54 11.67
N SER A 35 10.68 15.52 12.26
CA SER A 35 10.90 15.04 13.63
C SER A 35 10.80 16.13 14.70
N THR A 36 10.37 17.35 14.35
CA THR A 36 10.36 18.50 15.27
C THR A 36 9.38 18.37 16.44
N GLN A 37 8.39 17.48 16.35
CA GLN A 37 7.33 17.27 17.35
C GLN A 37 7.56 16.05 18.26
N GLY A 38 8.70 15.35 18.17
CA GLY A 38 8.90 14.00 18.74
C GLY A 38 10.01 13.83 19.79
N SER A 39 10.13 12.59 20.28
CA SER A 39 11.05 12.08 21.33
C SER A 39 12.56 12.15 21.02
N GLY A 40 12.96 12.88 19.98
CA GLY A 40 14.35 12.94 19.48
C GLY A 40 14.76 11.73 18.61
N LEU A 41 13.88 10.76 18.41
CA LEU A 41 14.08 9.66 17.46
C LEU A 41 13.78 10.13 16.03
N GLY A 42 14.69 9.82 15.09
CA GLY A 42 14.49 10.10 13.68
C GLY A 42 13.41 9.22 13.05
N ASN A 43 12.86 9.66 11.93
CA ASN A 43 11.92 8.87 11.13
C ASN A 43 12.68 8.03 10.10
N THR A 44 12.15 6.85 9.77
CA THR A 44 12.69 5.96 8.74
C THR A 44 11.63 5.63 7.69
N LEU A 45 11.99 5.71 6.42
CA LEU A 45 11.12 5.31 5.32
C LEU A 45 11.97 4.56 4.30
N PHE A 46 11.61 3.30 4.04
CA PHE A 46 12.17 2.50 2.96
C PHE A 46 11.15 2.41 1.84
N VAL A 47 11.59 2.62 0.60
CA VAL A 47 10.75 2.55 -0.59
C VAL A 47 11.47 1.72 -1.65
N ASP A 48 10.80 0.68 -2.13
CA ASP A 48 11.19 -0.08 -3.31
C ASP A 48 10.12 0.08 -4.41
N GLN A 49 10.53 0.69 -5.51
CA GLN A 49 9.75 0.82 -6.75
C GLN A 49 10.53 0.26 -7.95
N SER A 50 11.54 -0.59 -7.69
CA SER A 50 12.46 -1.10 -8.72
C SER A 50 11.77 -1.95 -9.78
N LEU A 51 10.64 -2.57 -9.44
CA LEU A 51 9.80 -3.36 -10.33
C LEU A 51 8.53 -2.63 -10.79
N ALA A 52 8.33 -1.37 -10.37
CA ALA A 52 7.17 -0.59 -10.74
C ALA A 52 7.41 0.31 -11.95
N THR A 53 6.33 0.66 -12.64
CA THR A 53 6.31 1.68 -13.70
C THR A 53 5.12 2.61 -13.45
N GLY A 54 5.32 3.92 -13.52
CA GLY A 54 4.26 4.92 -13.32
C GLY A 54 3.65 4.88 -11.92
N SER A 55 4.37 4.37 -10.92
CA SER A 55 3.88 4.33 -9.54
C SER A 55 4.06 5.67 -8.84
N THR A 56 3.18 5.99 -7.88
CA THR A 56 3.23 7.24 -7.11
C THR A 56 3.11 6.97 -5.62
N ILE A 57 4.01 7.57 -4.84
CA ILE A 57 3.94 7.58 -3.37
C ILE A 57 3.81 9.04 -2.92
N SER A 58 2.73 9.34 -2.20
CA SER A 58 2.32 10.70 -1.82
C SER A 58 1.61 10.70 -0.46
N GLY A 59 1.15 11.87 0.00
CA GLY A 59 0.32 12.01 1.20
C GLY A 59 -1.16 11.79 0.92
N GLN A 60 -1.56 11.85 -0.35
CA GLN A 60 -2.91 11.63 -0.83
C GLN A 60 -2.87 11.06 -2.24
N ILE A 61 -3.75 10.09 -2.52
CA ILE A 61 -3.90 9.47 -3.85
C ILE A 61 -4.21 10.52 -4.91
N ASN A 62 -3.62 10.38 -6.10
CA ASN A 62 -3.73 11.33 -7.22
C ASN A 62 -3.32 12.78 -6.87
N SER A 63 -2.41 12.96 -5.91
CA SER A 63 -1.90 14.26 -5.50
C SER A 63 -0.37 14.28 -5.46
N ASP A 64 0.21 15.46 -5.65
CA ASP A 64 1.64 15.71 -5.47
C ASP A 64 1.97 16.11 -4.01
N THR A 65 1.05 15.89 -3.07
CA THR A 65 1.32 16.08 -1.65
C THR A 65 2.37 15.07 -1.18
N ALA A 66 3.28 15.50 -0.32
CA ALA A 66 4.29 14.62 0.24
C ALA A 66 3.65 13.54 1.13
N ALA A 67 4.14 12.30 1.03
CA ALA A 67 3.98 11.32 2.08
C ALA A 67 4.59 11.88 3.35
N VAL A 68 3.87 11.78 4.47
CA VAL A 68 4.23 12.48 5.70
C VAL A 68 4.63 11.49 6.78
N GLN A 69 5.78 11.73 7.41
CA GLN A 69 6.14 11.19 8.72
C GLN A 69 6.42 12.36 9.66
N ALA A 70 5.43 12.74 10.45
CA ALA A 70 5.49 13.85 11.40
C ALA A 70 5.61 13.34 12.85
N GLY A 71 6.40 14.02 13.67
CA GLY A 71 6.79 13.52 14.98
C GLY A 71 7.99 12.56 14.90
N GLY A 72 8.32 11.91 16.02
CA GLY A 72 9.55 11.13 16.15
C GLY A 72 9.33 9.62 16.11
N GLY A 73 10.28 8.90 15.52
CA GLY A 73 10.32 7.44 15.52
C GLY A 73 9.30 6.75 14.63
N ASN A 74 8.71 7.44 13.65
CA ASN A 74 7.87 6.78 12.65
C ASN A 74 8.73 5.94 11.72
N SER A 75 8.25 4.75 11.37
CA SER A 75 8.88 3.85 10.42
C SER A 75 7.87 3.38 9.38
N ALA A 76 8.28 3.33 8.11
CA ALA A 76 7.49 2.69 7.07
C ALA A 76 8.36 1.95 6.04
N THR A 77 7.83 0.83 5.55
CA THR A 77 8.34 0.10 4.39
C THR A 77 7.27 0.14 3.32
N ILE A 78 7.64 0.52 2.10
CA ILE A 78 6.73 0.53 0.95
C ILE A 78 7.38 -0.26 -0.17
N ASN A 79 6.69 -1.28 -0.67
CA ASN A 79 7.07 -2.02 -1.86
C ASN A 79 5.97 -1.89 -2.92
N VAL A 80 6.32 -1.36 -4.09
CA VAL A 80 5.43 -1.31 -5.25
C VAL A 80 6.11 -2.05 -6.39
N ALA A 81 5.49 -3.14 -6.83
CA ALA A 81 6.04 -4.02 -7.87
C ALA A 81 5.10 -4.18 -9.07
N ASN A 82 4.28 -3.16 -9.33
CA ASN A 82 3.27 -3.17 -10.39
C ASN A 82 3.26 -1.88 -11.22
N THR A 83 2.48 -1.87 -12.31
CA THR A 83 2.26 -0.67 -13.12
C THR A 83 1.12 0.19 -12.56
N GLY A 84 1.38 1.48 -12.36
CA GLY A 84 0.38 2.45 -11.92
C GLY A 84 -0.04 2.34 -10.46
N GLY A 85 0.72 1.61 -9.63
CA GLY A 85 0.45 1.47 -8.20
C GLY A 85 0.52 2.80 -7.47
N GLN A 86 -0.41 3.05 -6.56
CA GLN A 86 -0.45 4.29 -5.79
C GLN A 86 -0.44 4.01 -4.30
N VAL A 87 0.35 4.78 -3.57
CA VAL A 87 0.40 4.73 -2.11
C VAL A 87 0.20 6.12 -1.53
N ALA A 88 -0.71 6.22 -0.57
CA ALA A 88 -0.80 7.37 0.33
C ALA A 88 -0.32 6.96 1.72
N LEU A 89 0.68 7.67 2.24
CA LEU A 89 1.23 7.45 3.58
C LEU A 89 1.16 8.74 4.39
N ASN A 90 0.51 8.65 5.56
CA ASN A 90 0.55 9.70 6.56
C ASN A 90 0.69 9.10 7.97
N GLN A 91 1.87 9.26 8.57
CA GLN A 91 2.14 8.87 9.94
C GLN A 91 2.43 10.12 10.76
N THR A 92 1.64 10.31 11.82
CA THR A 92 1.82 11.43 12.75
C THR A 92 1.88 10.90 14.18
N THR A 93 3.05 11.05 14.79
CA THR A 93 3.26 10.77 16.22
C THR A 93 2.87 11.98 17.06
N LEU A 94 1.90 11.82 17.96
CA LEU A 94 1.46 12.87 18.87
C LEU A 94 2.09 12.70 20.25
N GLY A 95 3.15 13.46 20.54
CA GLY A 95 3.79 13.52 21.86
C GLY A 95 5.09 12.73 21.97
N THR A 96 5.50 12.46 23.22
CA THR A 96 6.77 11.79 23.54
C THR A 96 6.53 10.30 23.72
N GLY A 97 6.67 9.52 22.65
CA GLY A 97 6.47 8.08 22.67
C GLY A 97 7.18 7.36 21.52
N ALA A 98 6.88 6.06 21.38
CA ALA A 98 7.23 5.31 20.18
C ALA A 98 6.41 5.83 18.99
N GLY A 99 7.06 5.98 17.84
CA GLY A 99 6.36 6.37 16.62
C GLY A 99 5.54 5.24 16.02
N ASN A 100 4.89 5.52 14.90
CA ASN A 100 4.04 4.56 14.22
C ASN A 100 4.84 3.70 13.23
N SER A 101 4.41 2.48 12.99
CA SER A 101 5.02 1.54 12.04
C SER A 101 4.05 1.16 10.94
N GLY A 102 4.49 1.22 9.68
CA GLY A 102 3.70 0.86 8.51
C GLY A 102 4.43 -0.10 7.57
N ASP A 103 3.73 -1.07 7.03
CA ASP A 103 4.17 -1.85 5.86
C ASP A 103 3.08 -1.77 4.78
N ILE A 104 3.49 -1.51 3.53
CA ILE A 104 2.59 -1.40 2.39
C ILE A 104 3.22 -2.14 1.22
N ASN A 105 2.56 -3.22 0.79
CA ASN A 105 2.97 -4.02 -0.36
C ASN A 105 1.88 -3.99 -1.44
N ILE A 106 2.21 -3.45 -2.62
CA ILE A 106 1.28 -3.38 -3.76
C ILE A 106 1.87 -4.14 -4.94
N THR A 107 1.24 -5.26 -5.28
CA THR A 107 1.61 -6.12 -6.42
C THR A 107 0.52 -6.22 -7.48
N GLY A 108 -0.72 -5.85 -7.15
CA GLY A 108 -1.83 -5.77 -8.11
C GLY A 108 -1.68 -4.60 -9.09
N LEU A 109 -1.96 -4.81 -10.37
CA LEU A 109 -1.96 -3.77 -11.40
C LEU A 109 -2.85 -2.59 -10.98
N SER A 110 -2.30 -1.37 -10.97
CA SER A 110 -3.00 -0.16 -10.54
C SER A 110 -3.62 -0.27 -9.14
N GLY A 111 -3.02 -1.07 -8.27
CA GLY A 111 -3.44 -1.23 -6.88
C GLY A 111 -3.21 0.05 -6.08
N VAL A 112 -4.05 0.26 -5.06
CA VAL A 112 -4.00 1.44 -4.20
C VAL A 112 -3.88 1.03 -2.73
N GLY A 113 -2.87 1.55 -2.04
CA GLY A 113 -2.71 1.40 -0.59
C GLY A 113 -2.77 2.76 0.11
N VAL A 114 -3.60 2.89 1.15
CA VAL A 114 -3.70 4.12 1.95
C VAL A 114 -3.49 3.77 3.42
N LEU A 115 -2.42 4.27 4.01
CA LEU A 115 -2.13 4.11 5.44
C LEU A 115 -2.11 5.48 6.12
N THR A 116 -3.00 5.65 7.09
CA THR A 116 -3.05 6.82 7.97
C THR A 116 -2.94 6.37 9.42
N GLN A 117 -1.95 6.91 10.14
CA GLN A 117 -1.72 6.60 11.55
C GLN A 117 -1.54 7.89 12.33
N LEU A 118 -2.42 8.14 13.31
CA LEU A 118 -2.39 9.31 14.17
C LEU A 118 -2.43 8.88 15.64
N GLY A 119 -1.35 9.17 16.37
CA GLY A 119 -1.17 8.79 17.76
C GLY A 119 0.19 8.12 17.98
N LEU A 120 0.29 7.25 18.98
CA LEU A 120 1.52 6.59 19.37
C LEU A 120 1.46 5.09 19.10
N ASN A 121 2.59 4.52 18.68
CA ASN A 121 2.80 3.07 18.62
C ASN A 121 1.72 2.30 17.82
N ASN A 122 1.14 2.91 16.78
CA ASN A 122 0.25 2.18 15.88
C ASN A 122 1.07 1.34 14.90
N VAL A 123 0.58 0.14 14.58
CA VAL A 123 1.18 -0.79 13.62
C VAL A 123 0.16 -1.11 12.54
N GLY A 124 0.52 -0.88 11.29
CA GLY A 124 -0.34 -1.08 10.14
C GLY A 124 0.34 -1.88 9.04
N ASP A 125 -0.39 -2.83 8.46
CA ASP A 125 0.02 -3.64 7.32
C ASP A 125 -1.04 -3.57 6.21
N ILE A 126 -0.62 -3.34 4.97
CA ILE A 126 -1.47 -3.31 3.79
C ILE A 126 -0.86 -4.20 2.71
N ASP A 127 -1.61 -5.18 2.23
CA ASP A 127 -1.25 -6.01 1.07
C ASP A 127 -2.34 -5.94 -0.01
N VAL A 128 -1.96 -5.46 -1.20
CA VAL A 128 -2.86 -5.33 -2.36
C VAL A 128 -2.32 -6.13 -3.53
N THR A 129 -2.98 -7.26 -3.79
CA THR A 129 -2.62 -8.19 -4.87
C THR A 129 -3.65 -8.19 -6.01
N GLY A 130 -4.87 -7.73 -5.75
CA GLY A 130 -5.93 -7.64 -6.77
C GLY A 130 -5.68 -6.52 -7.78
N ALA A 131 -5.91 -6.78 -9.07
CA ALA A 131 -5.86 -5.73 -10.10
C ALA A 131 -6.97 -4.69 -9.87
N GLY A 132 -6.62 -3.40 -9.85
CA GLY A 132 -7.52 -2.29 -9.53
C GLY A 132 -8.07 -2.31 -8.11
N ALA A 133 -7.47 -3.11 -7.22
CA ALA A 133 -7.92 -3.21 -5.84
C ALA A 133 -7.42 -2.03 -4.98
N SER A 134 -8.15 -1.73 -3.91
CA SER A 134 -7.81 -0.66 -2.97
C SER A 134 -7.89 -1.16 -1.53
N ALA A 135 -6.87 -0.83 -0.74
CA ALA A 135 -6.85 -1.06 0.70
C ALA A 135 -6.66 0.27 1.43
N LEU A 136 -7.46 0.48 2.47
CA LEU A 136 -7.34 1.61 3.38
C LEU A 136 -7.24 1.10 4.82
N LEU A 137 -6.21 1.56 5.53
CA LEU A 137 -6.07 1.39 6.97
C LEU A 137 -5.92 2.77 7.63
N GLU A 138 -6.87 3.10 8.50
CA GLU A 138 -6.85 4.32 9.30
C GLU A 138 -6.85 3.97 10.79
N GLN A 139 -5.86 4.48 11.51
CA GLN A 139 -5.67 4.24 12.94
C GLN A 139 -5.59 5.59 13.67
N LEU A 140 -6.61 5.87 14.49
CA LEU A 140 -6.74 7.08 15.29
C LEU A 140 -6.72 6.70 16.76
N GLY A 141 -5.66 7.08 17.47
CA GLY A 141 -5.40 6.72 18.86
C GLY A 141 -4.07 5.98 19.02
N ASP A 142 -3.90 5.27 20.13
CA ASP A 142 -2.62 4.69 20.52
C ASP A 142 -2.65 3.16 20.54
N GLY A 143 -1.56 2.55 20.08
CA GLY A 143 -1.35 1.10 20.20
C GLY A 143 -2.27 0.25 19.33
N ASN A 144 -2.89 0.81 18.28
CA ASN A 144 -3.72 0.01 17.38
C ASN A 144 -2.84 -0.85 16.46
N ILE A 145 -3.29 -2.08 16.19
CA ILE A 145 -2.67 -3.05 15.30
C ILE A 145 -3.72 -3.39 14.23
N GLY A 146 -3.36 -3.19 12.97
CA GLY A 146 -4.26 -3.32 11.85
C GLY A 146 -3.60 -3.99 10.66
N ALA A 147 -4.30 -4.90 9.98
CA ALA A 147 -3.88 -5.45 8.70
C ALA A 147 -5.02 -5.44 7.69
N VAL A 148 -4.75 -5.04 6.44
CA VAL A 148 -5.74 -5.06 5.36
C VAL A 148 -5.16 -5.76 4.14
N THR A 149 -5.72 -6.93 3.80
CA THR A 149 -5.35 -7.68 2.61
C THR A 149 -6.48 -7.64 1.59
N VAL A 150 -6.19 -7.23 0.36
CA VAL A 150 -7.19 -7.15 -0.72
C VAL A 150 -6.69 -7.86 -1.97
N SER A 151 -7.31 -9.02 -2.25
CA SER A 151 -6.92 -9.90 -3.35
C SER A 151 -7.94 -9.93 -4.50
N GLY A 152 -9.17 -9.48 -4.26
CA GLY A 152 -10.21 -9.41 -5.28
C GLY A 152 -9.93 -8.35 -6.35
N ARG A 153 -10.15 -8.67 -7.63
CA ARG A 153 -10.10 -7.67 -8.72
C ARG A 153 -11.14 -6.57 -8.50
N ASN A 154 -10.73 -5.30 -8.56
CA ASN A 154 -11.57 -4.14 -8.26
C ASN A 154 -12.24 -4.22 -6.88
N ALA A 155 -11.66 -4.94 -5.93
CA ALA A 155 -12.17 -5.02 -4.58
C ALA A 155 -11.66 -3.85 -3.72
N THR A 156 -12.40 -3.51 -2.67
CA THR A 156 -12.03 -2.47 -1.71
C THR A 156 -12.11 -3.05 -0.30
N GLY A 157 -11.02 -2.94 0.45
CA GLY A 157 -10.98 -3.22 1.88
C GLY A 157 -10.66 -1.96 2.66
N GLU A 158 -11.45 -1.68 3.69
CA GLU A 158 -11.28 -0.51 4.53
C GLU A 158 -11.40 -0.89 6.01
N LEU A 159 -10.34 -0.66 6.77
CA LEU A 159 -10.30 -0.84 8.22
C LEU A 159 -10.05 0.52 8.87
N ARG A 160 -10.99 0.93 9.73
CA ARG A 160 -10.85 2.12 10.59
C ARG A 160 -10.84 1.70 12.05
N GLN A 161 -9.82 2.12 12.79
CA GLN A 161 -9.68 1.88 14.22
C GLN A 161 -9.63 3.23 14.94
N ASN A 162 -10.69 3.55 15.67
CA ASN A 162 -10.82 4.78 16.45
C ASN A 162 -10.87 4.46 17.95
N GLY A 163 -9.78 4.74 18.64
CA GLY A 163 -9.55 4.41 20.04
C GLY A 163 -8.18 3.75 20.21
N ASN A 164 -8.00 3.01 21.30
CA ASN A 164 -6.70 2.50 21.70
C ASN A 164 -6.68 0.98 21.78
N ASN A 165 -5.54 0.39 21.43
CA ASN A 165 -5.28 -1.05 21.53
C ASN A 165 -6.29 -1.92 20.77
N ASN A 166 -6.85 -1.43 19.66
CA ASN A 166 -7.63 -2.28 18.77
C ASN A 166 -6.69 -3.15 17.93
N ASP A 167 -7.01 -4.43 17.77
CA ASP A 167 -6.17 -5.41 17.06
C ASP A 167 -7.04 -6.17 16.07
N THR A 168 -6.89 -5.91 14.78
CA THR A 168 -7.79 -6.47 13.76
C THR A 168 -7.18 -6.61 12.38
N SER A 169 -7.51 -7.72 11.73
CA SER A 169 -7.18 -7.97 10.34
C SER A 169 -8.46 -8.02 9.49
N LEU A 170 -8.41 -7.41 8.32
CA LEU A 170 -9.46 -7.45 7.30
C LEU A 170 -8.92 -8.11 6.02
N ASP A 171 -9.52 -9.23 5.63
CA ASP A 171 -9.25 -9.88 4.34
C ASP A 171 -10.47 -9.72 3.42
N VAL A 172 -10.23 -9.14 2.25
CA VAL A 172 -11.23 -8.96 1.20
C VAL A 172 -10.84 -9.76 -0.04
N SER A 173 -11.61 -10.84 -0.22
CA SER A 173 -11.57 -11.67 -1.42
C SER A 173 -12.90 -11.57 -2.18
N GLY A 174 -12.82 -11.74 -3.51
CA GLY A 174 -13.97 -11.63 -4.41
C GLY A 174 -13.93 -10.38 -5.28
N ALA A 175 -14.22 -10.55 -6.58
CA ALA A 175 -14.17 -9.45 -7.53
C ALA A 175 -15.30 -8.44 -7.28
N GLY A 176 -14.96 -7.15 -7.28
CA GLY A 176 -15.92 -6.06 -7.04
C GLY A 176 -16.48 -5.99 -5.62
N THR A 177 -15.92 -6.75 -4.69
CA THR A 177 -16.35 -6.74 -3.29
C THR A 177 -15.87 -5.47 -2.59
N THR A 178 -16.74 -4.83 -1.81
CA THR A 178 -16.37 -3.75 -0.88
C THR A 178 -16.61 -4.21 0.55
N VAL A 179 -15.62 -4.07 1.43
CA VAL A 179 -15.77 -4.33 2.85
C VAL A 179 -15.25 -3.14 3.64
N ILE A 180 -16.09 -2.63 4.54
CA ILE A 180 -15.75 -1.55 5.45
C ILE A 180 -15.94 -2.07 6.87
N LEU A 181 -14.88 -2.05 7.65
CA LEU A 181 -14.85 -2.39 9.07
C LEU A 181 -14.46 -1.15 9.87
N THR A 182 -15.36 -0.68 10.71
CA THR A 182 -15.09 0.43 11.64
C THR A 182 -15.16 -0.06 13.07
N GLN A 183 -14.09 0.19 13.82
CA GLN A 183 -13.97 -0.10 15.25
C GLN A 183 -13.92 1.21 16.01
N THR A 184 -14.85 1.40 16.94
CA THR A 184 -14.87 2.56 17.82
C THR A 184 -14.84 2.11 19.27
N GLY A 185 -13.82 2.52 20.01
CA GLY A 185 -13.60 2.11 21.39
C GLY A 185 -12.20 1.52 21.57
N ASN A 186 -11.99 0.89 22.73
CA ASN A 186 -10.68 0.37 23.11
C ASN A 186 -10.68 -1.16 23.23
N ASN A 187 -9.52 -1.77 23.01
CA ASN A 187 -9.28 -3.20 23.20
C ASN A 187 -10.19 -4.11 22.35
N ILE A 188 -10.61 -3.64 21.17
CA ILE A 188 -11.40 -4.46 20.25
C ILE A 188 -10.46 -5.39 19.52
N VAL A 189 -10.63 -6.69 19.74
CA VAL A 189 -9.92 -7.74 19.00
C VAL A 189 -10.91 -8.43 18.08
N ALA A 190 -10.71 -8.33 16.76
CA ALA A 190 -11.61 -8.93 15.78
C ALA A 190 -10.82 -9.50 14.60
N ALA A 191 -11.25 -10.64 14.09
CA ALA A 191 -10.73 -11.24 12.87
C ALA A 191 -11.88 -11.57 11.91
N PRO A 192 -12.65 -10.57 11.42
CA PRO A 192 -13.73 -10.84 10.49
C PRO A 192 -13.17 -11.24 9.13
N THR A 193 -13.42 -12.48 8.73
CA THR A 193 -13.23 -12.90 7.34
C THR A 193 -14.49 -12.58 6.56
N VAL A 194 -14.36 -11.81 5.48
CA VAL A 194 -15.50 -11.49 4.61
C VAL A 194 -15.28 -12.08 3.22
N VAL A 195 -16.16 -13.01 2.86
CA VAL A 195 -16.25 -13.56 1.50
C VAL A 195 -17.56 -13.07 0.90
N SER A 196 -17.46 -12.23 -0.13
CA SER A 196 -18.62 -11.66 -0.84
C SER A 196 -18.47 -11.93 -2.33
N ASN A 197 -19.59 -12.13 -3.02
CA ASN A 197 -19.65 -12.40 -4.46
C ASN A 197 -20.02 -11.14 -5.27
N GLY A 198 -19.56 -9.96 -4.83
CA GLY A 198 -19.80 -8.67 -5.50
C GLY A 198 -20.77 -7.73 -4.77
N GLY A 199 -20.91 -7.86 -3.45
CA GLY A 199 -21.70 -6.96 -2.59
C GLY A 199 -20.84 -6.14 -1.62
N SER A 200 -21.46 -5.09 -1.07
CA SER A 200 -20.88 -4.28 0.02
C SER A 200 -21.19 -4.91 1.38
N VAL A 201 -20.17 -5.03 2.23
CA VAL A 201 -20.29 -5.50 3.61
C VAL A 201 -19.80 -4.39 4.53
N ILE A 202 -20.66 -3.95 5.46
CA ILE A 202 -20.31 -2.93 6.46
C ILE A 202 -20.40 -3.58 7.83
N ILE A 203 -19.32 -3.51 8.59
CA ILE A 203 -19.20 -4.03 9.95
C ILE A 203 -18.85 -2.86 10.86
N ASN A 204 -19.71 -2.58 11.83
CA ASN A 204 -19.46 -1.58 12.87
C ASN A 204 -19.32 -2.30 14.21
N GLN A 205 -18.17 -2.16 14.85
CA GLN A 205 -17.89 -2.71 16.16
C GLN A 205 -17.67 -1.57 17.13
N THR A 206 -18.41 -1.58 18.24
CA THR A 206 -18.30 -0.57 19.28
C THR A 206 -18.03 -1.24 20.61
N SER A 207 -17.01 -0.79 21.32
CA SER A 207 -16.76 -1.14 22.72
C SER A 207 -17.21 0.03 23.61
N PRO A 208 -17.87 -0.23 24.74
CA PRO A 208 -18.27 0.82 25.70
C PRO A 208 -17.07 1.51 26.37
#